data_AF-A0A6I2G703-F1
#
_entry.id   AF-A0A6I2G703-F1
#
_cell.length_a   1.000
_cell.length_b   1.000
_cell.length_c   1.000
_cell.angle_alpha   90.00
_cell.angle_beta   90.00
_cell.angle_gamma   90.00
#
_symmetry.space_group_name_H-M   'P 1'
#
loop_
_entity.id
_entity.type
_entity.pdbx_description
1 polymer ?
#
loop_
_entity_poly.entity_id
_entity_poly.type
_entity_poly.pdbx_seq_one_letter_code
_entity_poly.pdbx_strand_id
1 'polypeptide(L)'
;MTAEAEGRAAAERFRNDHHLGFQPLGDLVALIEQTIGADVAVLETGPDQHGMTMRHKDRGTVYLAVARTLNPMRQRSTLAHELAHVVFQDWTDEPQVDSSGSAEVRANTFARHLLLPLTGVREMVATERDCDELSLLSKVVQRYLVSPSMAAISLEQVGYLDCEGKRRLKSETTPRLAARFGWSDQYKALQNESNHRRAPQRLLAWAIAGYLQNVISIQTIATLRGLDVDLVEDELNGAGLIPTGMKPIWSDPADLPEISIDLGELDADLGDSDAG
;
A
#
# COMPACT_ATOMS: atom_id res chain seq x y z
N MET A 1 31.97 -5.88 3.74
CA MET A 1 30.91 -6.82 4.19
C MET A 1 30.27 -7.43 2.94
N THR A 2 29.64 -8.61 3.03
CA THR A 2 28.87 -9.15 1.89
C THR A 2 27.52 -8.42 1.79
N ALA A 3 26.91 -8.39 0.61
CA ALA A 3 25.57 -7.81 0.41
C ALA A 3 24.52 -8.43 1.35
N GLU A 4 24.64 -9.73 1.63
CA GLU A 4 23.79 -10.42 2.60
C GLU A 4 24.00 -9.92 4.03
N ALA A 5 25.25 -9.72 4.45
CA ALA A 5 25.56 -9.20 5.78
C ALA A 5 25.06 -7.75 5.94
N GLU A 6 25.21 -6.92 4.90
CA GLU A 6 24.67 -5.55 4.88
C GLU A 6 23.15 -5.52 4.97
N GLY A 7 22.46 -6.35 4.16
CA GLY A 7 21.00 -6.42 4.16
C GLY A 7 20.45 -6.86 5.50
N ARG A 8 21.08 -7.87 6.13
CA ARG A 8 20.72 -8.33 7.46
C ARG A 8 20.94 -7.24 8.52
N ALA A 9 22.12 -6.62 8.54
CA ALA A 9 22.45 -5.60 9.52
C ALA A 9 21.52 -4.39 9.42
N ALA A 10 21.18 -3.96 8.20
CA ALA A 10 20.24 -2.86 7.98
C ALA A 10 18.82 -3.20 8.45
N ALA A 11 18.35 -4.44 8.24
CA ALA A 11 17.04 -4.87 8.72
C ALA A 11 16.99 -4.93 10.26
N GLU A 12 18.04 -5.45 10.89
CA GLU A 12 18.16 -5.47 12.36
C GLU A 12 18.20 -4.05 12.92
N ARG A 13 18.96 -3.14 12.27
CA ARG A 13 19.00 -1.72 12.63
C ARG A 13 17.63 -1.04 12.48
N PHE A 14 16.96 -1.25 11.35
CA PHE A 14 15.63 -0.71 11.10
C PHE A 14 14.62 -1.13 12.17
N ARG A 15 14.61 -2.43 12.53
CA ARG A 15 13.74 -2.93 13.60
C ARG A 15 14.06 -2.31 14.96
N ASN A 16 15.34 -2.06 15.24
CA ASN A 16 15.77 -1.43 16.49
C ASN A 16 15.40 0.06 16.54
N ASP A 17 15.76 0.82 15.49
CA ASP A 17 15.51 2.27 15.38
C ASP A 17 14.01 2.60 15.49
N HIS A 18 13.15 1.70 15.01
CA HIS A 18 11.69 1.84 15.05
C HIS A 18 11.00 0.99 16.15
N HIS A 19 11.76 0.42 17.09
CA HIS A 19 11.23 -0.34 18.24
C HIS A 19 10.26 -1.48 17.87
N LEU A 20 10.50 -2.16 16.75
CA LEU A 20 9.61 -3.21 16.22
C LEU A 20 9.79 -4.56 16.93
N GLY A 21 10.78 -4.68 17.83
CA GLY A 21 11.10 -5.92 18.54
C GLY A 21 11.37 -7.08 17.59
N PHE A 22 10.90 -8.29 17.94
CA PHE A 22 11.03 -9.51 17.11
C PHE A 22 9.69 -10.10 16.66
N GLN A 23 8.57 -9.42 16.96
CA GLN A 23 7.23 -9.88 16.62
C GLN A 23 6.88 -9.59 15.14
N PRO A 24 5.86 -10.28 14.58
CA PRO A 24 5.35 -10.01 13.24
C PRO A 24 4.99 -8.54 13.03
N LEU A 25 5.24 -8.04 11.82
CA LEU A 25 4.81 -6.70 11.42
C LEU A 25 3.37 -6.78 10.91
N GLY A 26 2.52 -5.87 11.37
CA GLY A 26 1.12 -5.76 10.92
C GLY A 26 1.01 -5.14 9.52
N ASP A 27 0.36 -4.00 9.43
CA ASP A 27 0.22 -3.24 8.19
C ASP A 27 1.57 -2.59 7.79
N LEU A 28 2.25 -3.20 6.81
CA LEU A 28 3.51 -2.71 6.27
C LEU A 28 3.36 -1.36 5.56
N VAL A 29 2.20 -1.10 4.94
CA VAL A 29 1.94 0.17 4.26
C VAL A 29 1.92 1.29 5.29
N ALA A 30 1.10 1.15 6.33
CA ALA A 30 1.04 2.12 7.41
C ALA A 30 2.38 2.28 8.14
N LEU A 31 3.11 1.18 8.37
CA LEU A 31 4.44 1.23 8.97
C LEU A 31 5.38 2.11 8.15
N ILE A 32 5.49 1.87 6.84
CA ILE A 32 6.38 2.62 5.95
C ILE A 32 5.99 4.10 5.91
N GLU A 33 4.70 4.39 5.76
CA GLU A 33 4.19 5.78 5.75
C GLU A 33 4.53 6.52 7.06
N GLN A 34 4.40 5.86 8.21
CA GLN A 34 4.65 6.47 9.52
C GLN A 34 6.13 6.60 9.88
N THR A 35 6.96 5.62 9.51
CA THR A 35 8.37 5.61 9.91
C THR A 35 9.27 6.38 8.95
N ILE A 36 8.97 6.35 7.66
CA ILE A 36 9.81 6.95 6.61
C ILE A 36 9.16 8.20 6.00
N GLY A 37 7.85 8.39 6.15
CA GLY A 37 7.13 9.50 5.51
C GLY A 37 7.02 9.34 3.99
N ALA A 38 7.19 8.11 3.49
CA ALA A 38 6.97 7.80 2.08
C ALA A 38 5.46 7.63 1.81
N ASP A 39 5.01 8.01 0.63
CA ASP A 39 3.64 7.80 0.17
C ASP A 39 3.56 6.40 -0.48
N VAL A 40 2.71 5.51 0.03
CA VAL A 40 2.66 4.11 -0.42
C VAL A 40 1.33 3.79 -1.07
N ALA A 41 1.36 3.24 -2.28
CA ALA A 41 0.18 2.90 -3.07
C ALA A 41 0.11 1.40 -3.41
N VAL A 42 -1.09 0.84 -3.37
CA VAL A 42 -1.40 -0.48 -3.96
C VAL A 42 -2.23 -0.26 -5.20
N LEU A 43 -1.68 -0.60 -6.36
CA LEU A 43 -2.21 -0.26 -7.66
C LEU A 43 -2.54 -1.51 -8.48
N GLU A 44 -3.41 -1.35 -9.47
CA GLU A 44 -3.53 -2.33 -10.53
C GLU A 44 -2.43 -2.08 -11.56
N THR A 45 -1.59 -3.09 -11.77
CA THR A 45 -0.45 -3.00 -12.68
C THR A 45 -0.51 -4.14 -13.70
N GLY A 46 0.20 -3.97 -14.82
CA GLY A 46 0.39 -5.06 -15.78
C GLY A 46 1.13 -6.26 -15.17
N PRO A 47 1.08 -7.44 -15.81
CA PRO A 47 1.54 -8.71 -15.25
C PRO A 47 3.01 -8.73 -14.77
N ASP A 48 3.87 -7.88 -15.34
CA ASP A 48 5.32 -7.88 -15.08
C ASP A 48 5.81 -6.77 -14.14
N GLN A 49 4.90 -5.98 -13.56
CA GLN A 49 5.25 -4.96 -12.57
C GLN A 49 4.87 -5.46 -11.17
N HIS A 50 5.87 -5.59 -10.30
CA HIS A 50 5.68 -6.17 -8.97
C HIS A 50 5.74 -5.10 -7.87
N GLY A 51 6.72 -4.21 -7.96
CA GLY A 51 6.92 -3.06 -7.10
C GLY A 51 7.68 -1.99 -7.87
N MET A 52 7.55 -0.75 -7.42
CA MET A 52 8.32 0.39 -7.92
C MET A 52 8.53 1.39 -6.80
N THR A 53 9.78 1.81 -6.63
CA THR A 53 10.14 2.93 -5.77
C THR A 53 10.59 4.11 -6.63
N MET A 54 10.04 5.29 -6.36
CA MET A 54 10.40 6.53 -7.05
C MET A 54 10.55 7.68 -6.06
N ARG A 55 11.55 8.54 -6.26
CA ARG A 55 11.71 9.76 -5.47
C ARG A 55 11.45 10.99 -6.35
N HIS A 56 10.57 11.88 -5.91
CA HIS A 56 10.34 13.14 -6.61
C HIS A 56 11.51 14.10 -6.35
N LYS A 57 12.28 14.44 -7.40
CA LYS A 57 13.52 15.24 -7.30
C LYS A 57 13.30 16.60 -6.61
N ASP A 58 12.18 17.27 -6.89
CA ASP A 58 11.96 18.64 -6.39
C ASP A 58 11.36 18.74 -4.99
N ARG A 59 10.71 17.68 -4.49
CA ARG A 59 9.96 17.70 -3.22
C ARG A 59 10.54 16.78 -2.15
N GLY A 60 11.50 15.93 -2.52
CA GLY A 60 12.09 14.94 -1.62
C GLY A 60 11.17 13.79 -1.21
N THR A 61 9.88 13.84 -1.57
CA THR A 61 8.90 12.79 -1.29
C THR A 61 9.27 11.48 -2.00
N VAL A 62 9.27 10.40 -1.23
CA VAL A 62 9.46 9.04 -1.72
C VAL A 62 8.10 8.40 -1.94
N TYR A 63 7.90 7.77 -3.09
CA TYR A 63 6.70 7.03 -3.47
C TYR A 63 7.05 5.56 -3.62
N LEU A 64 6.29 4.68 -2.98
CA LEU A 64 6.36 3.24 -3.21
C LEU A 64 5.04 2.81 -3.82
N ALA A 65 5.08 2.04 -4.88
CA ALA A 65 3.92 1.41 -5.48
C ALA A 65 4.13 -0.10 -5.51
N VAL A 66 3.11 -0.87 -5.16
CA VAL A 66 3.09 -2.33 -5.35
C VAL A 66 1.81 -2.76 -6.04
N ALA A 67 1.88 -3.88 -6.76
CA ALA A 67 0.73 -4.46 -7.41
C ALA A 67 -0.27 -5.03 -6.38
N ARG A 68 -1.57 -4.79 -6.59
CA ARG A 68 -2.62 -5.61 -5.97
C ARG A 68 -2.44 -7.06 -6.43
N THR A 69 -2.64 -8.02 -5.54
CA THR A 69 -2.41 -9.43 -5.88
C THR A 69 -3.20 -10.38 -4.97
N LEU A 70 -3.46 -11.58 -5.48
CA LEU A 70 -3.97 -12.71 -4.70
C LEU A 70 -2.86 -13.45 -3.94
N ASN A 71 -1.62 -12.94 -3.94
CA ASN A 71 -0.47 -13.54 -3.27
C ASN A 71 0.04 -12.62 -2.14
N PRO A 72 -0.63 -12.58 -0.97
CA PRO A 72 -0.35 -11.58 0.08
C PRO A 72 1.10 -11.63 0.59
N MET A 73 1.66 -12.82 0.79
CA MET A 73 3.04 -13.00 1.26
C MET A 73 4.06 -12.45 0.26
N ARG A 74 3.74 -12.52 -1.05
CA ARG A 74 4.57 -11.96 -2.10
C ARG A 74 4.53 -10.43 -2.07
N GLN A 75 3.34 -9.85 -1.96
CA GLN A 75 3.18 -8.39 -1.86
C GLN A 75 3.94 -7.84 -0.65
N ARG A 76 3.84 -8.49 0.50
CA ARG A 76 4.57 -8.09 1.72
C ARG A 76 6.08 -8.13 1.52
N SER A 77 6.60 -9.20 0.89
CA SER A 77 8.03 -9.27 0.56
C SER A 77 8.46 -8.21 -0.44
N THR A 78 7.62 -7.87 -1.42
CA THR A 78 7.88 -6.80 -2.37
C THR A 78 7.91 -5.43 -1.67
N LEU A 79 6.92 -5.12 -0.83
CA LEU A 79 6.93 -3.88 -0.03
C LEU A 79 8.19 -3.75 0.83
N ALA A 80 8.60 -4.83 1.50
CA ALA A 80 9.81 -4.83 2.31
C ALA A 80 11.09 -4.71 1.47
N HIS A 81 11.08 -5.22 0.24
CA HIS A 81 12.17 -5.08 -0.72
C HIS A 81 12.28 -3.63 -1.24
N GLU A 82 11.17 -3.02 -1.64
CA GLU A 82 11.10 -1.60 -2.02
C GLU A 82 11.57 -0.68 -0.88
N LEU A 83 11.13 -0.95 0.35
CA LEU A 83 11.62 -0.26 1.54
C LEU A 83 13.15 -0.36 1.69
N ALA A 84 13.75 -1.50 1.34
CA ALA A 84 15.20 -1.66 1.39
C ALA A 84 15.89 -0.62 0.48
N HIS A 85 15.42 -0.45 -0.75
CA HIS A 85 15.99 0.54 -1.67
C HIS A 85 15.92 1.97 -1.11
N VAL A 86 14.82 2.30 -0.43
CA VAL A 86 14.67 3.59 0.26
C VAL A 86 15.69 3.74 1.40
N VAL A 87 15.84 2.69 2.23
CA VAL A 87 16.77 2.69 3.37
C VAL A 87 18.22 2.80 2.92
N PHE A 88 18.59 2.12 1.83
CA PHE A 88 19.94 2.17 1.27
C PHE A 88 20.18 3.38 0.37
N GLN A 89 19.14 4.15 0.05
CA GLN A 89 19.20 5.25 -0.90
C GLN A 89 19.71 4.78 -2.27
N ASP A 90 19.34 3.56 -2.67
CA ASP A 90 19.67 2.96 -3.96
C ASP A 90 18.80 3.60 -5.05
N TRP A 91 18.92 4.92 -5.22
CA TRP A 91 18.20 5.68 -6.23
C TRP A 91 18.95 5.58 -7.56
N THR A 92 18.35 4.94 -8.55
CA THR A 92 18.84 5.04 -9.92
C THR A 92 18.06 6.13 -10.66
N ASP A 93 18.77 7.01 -11.37
CA ASP A 93 18.16 8.03 -12.23
C ASP A 93 17.45 7.42 -13.47
N GLU A 94 17.68 6.14 -13.73
CA GLU A 94 17.05 5.33 -14.77
C GLU A 94 16.47 4.04 -14.15
N PRO A 95 15.37 3.47 -14.67
CA PRO A 95 14.84 2.19 -14.20
C PRO A 95 15.85 1.08 -14.54
N GLN A 96 16.63 0.65 -13.55
CA GLN A 96 17.65 -0.37 -13.77
C GLN A 96 16.99 -1.75 -13.75
N VAL A 97 17.08 -2.47 -14.87
CA VAL A 97 16.59 -3.85 -15.06
C VAL A 97 17.69 -4.86 -14.71
N ASP A 98 18.57 -4.54 -13.76
CA ASP A 98 19.65 -5.45 -13.35
C ASP A 98 19.27 -6.20 -12.07
N SER A 99 18.34 -7.14 -12.24
CA SER A 99 17.80 -8.09 -11.24
C SER A 99 18.82 -9.01 -10.54
N SER A 100 20.12 -8.77 -10.71
CA SER A 100 21.21 -9.62 -10.18
C SER A 100 22.37 -8.85 -9.52
N GLY A 101 22.21 -7.54 -9.29
CA GLY A 101 23.20 -6.73 -8.60
C GLY A 101 23.34 -7.03 -7.10
N SER A 102 24.44 -6.58 -6.48
CA SER A 102 24.62 -6.64 -5.02
C SER A 102 23.49 -5.93 -4.26
N ALA A 103 22.91 -4.88 -4.84
CA ALA A 103 21.75 -4.16 -4.31
C ALA A 103 20.51 -5.06 -4.19
N GLU A 104 20.19 -5.86 -5.21
CA GLU A 104 19.08 -6.81 -5.21
C GLU A 104 19.24 -7.90 -4.15
N VAL A 105 20.46 -8.46 -4.04
CA VAL A 105 20.77 -9.46 -3.00
C VAL A 105 20.63 -8.85 -1.61
N ARG A 106 21.07 -7.61 -1.43
CA ARG A 106 20.95 -6.85 -0.19
C ARG A 106 19.50 -6.54 0.14
N ALA A 107 18.70 -6.10 -0.82
CA ALA A 107 17.28 -5.79 -0.65
C ALA A 107 16.45 -7.05 -0.31
N ASN A 108 16.68 -8.16 -1.02
CA ASN A 108 16.07 -9.45 -0.72
C ASN A 108 16.43 -9.95 0.69
N THR A 109 17.69 -9.75 1.10
CA THR A 109 18.14 -10.13 2.44
C THR A 109 17.54 -9.22 3.51
N PHE A 110 17.48 -7.92 3.27
CA PHE A 110 16.80 -6.96 4.13
C PHE A 110 15.34 -7.34 4.34
N ALA A 111 14.59 -7.57 3.25
CA ALA A 111 13.18 -7.93 3.31
C ALA A 111 12.95 -9.21 4.15
N ARG A 112 13.80 -10.23 3.98
CA ARG A 112 13.72 -11.46 4.78
C ARG A 112 13.94 -11.20 6.27
N HIS A 113 14.98 -10.47 6.65
CA HIS A 113 15.29 -10.24 8.06
C HIS A 113 14.38 -9.19 8.73
N LEU A 114 13.81 -8.27 7.94
CA LEU A 114 12.81 -7.32 8.42
C LEU A 114 11.51 -8.05 8.75
N LEU A 115 11.01 -8.89 7.84
CA LEU A 115 9.74 -9.60 8.01
C LEU A 115 9.86 -10.79 8.96
N LEU A 116 11.00 -11.49 8.95
CA LEU A 116 11.25 -12.68 9.74
C LEU A 116 12.60 -12.59 10.49
N PRO A 117 12.65 -11.89 11.64
CA PRO A 117 13.88 -11.74 12.41
C PRO A 117 14.31 -13.09 13.01
N LEU A 118 15.60 -13.42 12.90
CA LEU A 118 16.12 -14.72 13.36
C LEU A 118 15.90 -14.98 14.84
N THR A 119 15.93 -13.95 15.68
CA THR A 119 15.62 -14.07 17.11
C THR A 119 14.19 -14.57 17.32
N GLY A 120 13.21 -14.00 16.61
CA GLY A 120 11.81 -14.43 16.70
C GLY A 120 11.59 -15.85 16.15
N VAL A 121 12.38 -16.27 15.16
CA VAL A 121 12.36 -17.67 14.68
C VAL A 121 12.90 -18.63 15.75
N ARG A 122 14.02 -18.29 16.39
CA ARG A 122 14.60 -19.11 17.48
C ARG A 122 13.63 -19.27 18.65
N GLU A 123 12.94 -18.20 19.04
CA GLU A 123 11.92 -18.23 20.09
C GLU A 123 10.76 -19.18 19.72
N MET A 124 10.28 -19.14 18.48
CA MET A 124 9.26 -20.07 18.01
C MET A 124 9.73 -21.52 18.03
N VAL A 125 10.92 -21.80 17.48
CA VAL A 125 11.52 -23.15 17.48
C VAL A 125 11.68 -23.67 18.91
N ALA A 126 12.13 -22.83 19.85
CA ALA A 126 12.32 -23.21 21.24
C ALA A 126 11.02 -23.49 21.99
N THR A 127 9.92 -22.84 21.57
CA THR A 127 8.57 -23.03 22.13
C THR A 127 7.88 -24.27 21.56
N GLU A 128 8.15 -24.60 20.30
CA GLU A 128 7.45 -25.62 19.51
C GLU A 128 8.28 -26.90 19.33
N ARG A 129 8.95 -27.37 20.40
CA ARG A 129 9.98 -28.43 20.32
C ARG A 129 9.49 -29.78 19.78
N ASP A 130 8.20 -30.08 19.96
CA ASP A 130 7.60 -31.35 19.56
C ASP A 130 6.85 -31.26 18.21
N CYS A 131 6.97 -30.13 17.52
CA CYS A 131 6.30 -29.89 16.25
C CYS A 131 7.11 -30.50 15.09
N ASP A 132 6.44 -31.21 14.18
CA ASP A 132 7.07 -31.64 12.93
C ASP A 132 7.43 -30.43 12.05
N GLU A 133 8.39 -30.61 11.15
CA GLU A 133 8.94 -29.51 10.35
C GLU A 133 7.90 -28.79 9.49
N LEU A 134 6.92 -29.52 8.94
CA LEU A 134 5.91 -28.95 8.05
C LEU A 134 4.88 -28.14 8.85
N SER A 135 4.50 -28.65 10.03
CA SER A 135 3.66 -27.93 10.97
C SER A 135 4.35 -26.67 11.50
N LEU A 136 5.64 -26.73 11.82
CA LEU A 136 6.39 -25.56 12.26
C LEU A 136 6.53 -24.53 11.14
N LEU A 137 6.80 -24.97 9.92
CA LEU A 137 6.81 -24.10 8.73
C LEU A 137 5.48 -23.38 8.58
N SER A 138 4.35 -24.08 8.69
CA SER A 138 3.03 -23.47 8.63
C SER A 138 2.83 -22.43 9.71
N LYS A 139 3.21 -22.72 10.96
CA LYS A 139 3.12 -21.76 12.07
C LYS A 139 3.95 -20.51 11.83
N VAL A 140 5.18 -20.65 11.32
CA VAL A 140 6.05 -19.50 10.99
C VAL A 140 5.46 -18.66 9.85
N VAL A 141 5.01 -19.31 8.77
CA VAL A 141 4.37 -18.67 7.61
C VAL A 141 3.12 -17.91 8.04
N GLN A 142 2.25 -18.54 8.84
CA GLN A 142 1.01 -17.96 9.32
C GLN A 142 1.25 -16.81 10.30
N ARG A 143 2.23 -16.94 11.21
CA ARG A 143 2.50 -15.91 12.23
C ARG A 143 3.18 -14.68 11.65
N TYR A 144 4.21 -14.85 10.82
CA TYR A 144 4.98 -13.73 10.26
C TYR A 144 4.48 -13.25 8.90
N LEU A 145 3.51 -13.95 8.31
CA LEU A 145 2.92 -13.63 7.00
C LEU A 145 3.98 -13.54 5.90
N VAL A 146 4.88 -14.53 5.86
CA VAL A 146 5.97 -14.66 4.89
C VAL A 146 5.78 -15.88 3.99
N SER A 147 6.51 -15.96 2.88
CA SER A 147 6.41 -17.12 1.99
C SER A 147 7.06 -18.38 2.63
N PRO A 148 6.61 -19.59 2.27
CA PRO A 148 7.23 -20.84 2.71
C PRO A 148 8.73 -20.89 2.37
N SER A 149 9.10 -20.37 1.21
CA SER A 149 10.51 -20.27 0.79
C SER A 149 11.34 -19.41 1.74
N MET A 150 10.83 -18.25 2.16
CA MET A 150 11.50 -17.36 3.10
C MET A 150 11.61 -17.99 4.49
N ALA A 151 10.53 -18.62 4.98
CA ALA A 151 10.51 -19.31 6.27
C ALA A 151 11.50 -20.48 6.31
N ALA A 152 11.56 -21.30 5.25
CA ALA A 152 12.50 -22.41 5.14
C ALA A 152 13.97 -21.96 5.17
N ILE A 153 14.29 -20.83 4.53
CA ILE A 153 15.65 -20.25 4.59
C ILE A 153 15.98 -19.83 6.02
N SER A 154 15.08 -19.14 6.71
CA SER A 154 15.33 -18.69 8.09
C SER A 154 15.41 -19.85 9.09
N LEU A 155 14.62 -20.92 8.90
CA LEU A 155 14.68 -22.13 9.70
C LEU A 155 16.00 -22.89 9.53
N GLU A 156 16.56 -22.94 8.32
CA GLU A 156 17.94 -23.43 8.10
C GLU A 156 18.97 -22.53 8.80
N GLN A 157 18.84 -21.21 8.69
CA GLN A 157 19.79 -20.26 9.28
C GLN A 157 19.86 -20.33 10.82
N VAL A 158 18.79 -20.76 11.48
CA VAL A 158 18.79 -21.00 12.94
C VAL A 158 19.18 -22.43 13.31
N GLY A 159 19.47 -23.29 12.32
CA GLY A 159 19.91 -24.67 12.52
C GLY A 159 18.79 -25.67 12.80
N TYR A 160 17.53 -25.32 12.55
CA TYR A 160 16.40 -26.25 12.73
C TYR A 160 16.24 -27.19 11.53
N LEU A 161 16.48 -26.70 10.31
CA LEU A 161 16.49 -27.51 9.09
C LEU A 161 17.92 -27.70 8.56
N ASP A 162 18.16 -28.83 7.92
CA ASP A 162 19.31 -29.02 7.05
C ASP A 162 19.02 -28.58 5.60
N CYS A 163 20.01 -28.74 4.72
CA CYS A 163 19.92 -28.39 3.30
C CYS A 163 18.80 -29.16 2.57
N GLU A 164 18.51 -30.39 2.98
CA GLU A 164 17.49 -31.24 2.35
C GLU A 164 16.08 -30.83 2.81
N GLY A 165 15.89 -30.65 4.11
CA GLY A 165 14.67 -30.12 4.72
C GLY A 165 14.29 -28.77 4.14
N LYS A 166 15.25 -27.84 4.02
CA LYS A 166 15.03 -26.57 3.32
C LYS A 166 14.51 -26.79 1.91
N ARG A 167 15.19 -27.64 1.11
CA ARG A 167 14.81 -27.85 -0.30
C ARG A 167 13.40 -28.42 -0.44
N ARG A 168 13.07 -29.40 0.41
CA ARG A 168 11.73 -30.00 0.48
C ARG A 168 10.67 -28.94 0.79
N LEU A 169 10.87 -28.18 1.85
CA LEU A 169 9.88 -27.21 2.34
C LEU A 169 9.76 -25.95 1.47
N LYS A 170 10.80 -25.58 0.71
CA LYS A 170 10.72 -24.49 -0.28
C LYS A 170 9.70 -24.77 -1.40
N SER A 171 9.33 -26.03 -1.65
CA SER A 171 8.34 -26.42 -2.65
C SER A 171 6.89 -26.28 -2.18
N GLU A 172 6.68 -26.05 -0.87
CA GLU A 172 5.35 -25.82 -0.32
C GLU A 172 4.79 -24.45 -0.72
N THR A 173 3.47 -24.35 -0.79
CA THR A 173 2.78 -23.11 -1.11
C THR A 173 1.90 -22.66 0.05
N THR A 174 1.75 -21.36 0.22
CA THR A 174 0.92 -20.79 1.29
C THR A 174 -0.53 -21.31 1.26
N PRO A 175 -1.22 -21.39 0.11
CA PRO A 175 -2.56 -21.97 0.05
C PRO A 175 -2.62 -23.44 0.51
N ARG A 176 -1.60 -24.24 0.18
CA ARG A 176 -1.52 -25.65 0.57
C ARG A 176 -1.32 -25.80 2.08
N LEU A 177 -0.44 -24.98 2.67
CA LEU A 177 -0.26 -24.92 4.13
C LEU A 177 -1.56 -24.45 4.82
N ALA A 178 -2.20 -23.41 4.30
CA ALA A 178 -3.46 -22.89 4.84
C ALA A 178 -4.58 -23.93 4.85
N ALA A 179 -4.74 -24.66 3.74
CA ALA A 179 -5.71 -25.75 3.65
C ALA A 179 -5.38 -26.90 4.59
N ARG A 180 -4.11 -27.32 4.65
CA ARG A 180 -3.68 -28.46 5.46
C ARG A 180 -3.79 -28.20 6.96
N PHE A 181 -3.49 -26.98 7.41
CA PHE A 181 -3.41 -26.62 8.83
C PHE A 181 -4.59 -25.76 9.30
N GLY A 182 -5.67 -25.65 8.50
CA GLY A 182 -6.96 -25.11 8.95
C GLY A 182 -7.03 -23.59 9.07
N TRP A 183 -6.22 -22.84 8.31
CA TRP A 183 -6.22 -21.38 8.33
C TRP A 183 -6.55 -20.75 6.96
N SER A 184 -7.26 -21.49 6.10
CA SER A 184 -7.73 -21.03 4.79
C SER A 184 -8.54 -19.74 4.83
N ASP A 185 -9.39 -19.54 5.84
CA ASP A 185 -10.22 -18.34 5.93
C ASP A 185 -9.39 -17.09 6.27
N GLN A 186 -8.38 -17.25 7.13
CA GLN A 186 -7.38 -16.20 7.35
C GLN A 186 -6.62 -15.91 6.06
N TYR A 187 -6.22 -16.94 5.30
CA TYR A 187 -5.53 -16.74 4.03
C TYR A 187 -6.40 -15.99 3.01
N LYS A 188 -7.69 -16.33 2.88
CA LYS A 188 -8.64 -15.59 2.01
C LYS A 188 -8.79 -14.13 2.44
N ALA A 189 -8.86 -13.84 3.74
CA ALA A 189 -8.91 -12.46 4.23
C ALA A 189 -7.65 -11.67 3.80
N LEU A 190 -6.47 -12.28 3.96
CA LEU A 190 -5.21 -11.68 3.50
C LEU A 190 -5.18 -11.48 1.98
N GLN A 191 -5.73 -12.41 1.19
CA GLN A 191 -5.85 -12.25 -0.26
C GLN A 191 -6.76 -11.09 -0.63
N ASN A 192 -7.88 -10.91 0.06
CA ASN A 192 -8.79 -9.80 -0.18
C ASN A 192 -8.11 -8.46 0.14
N GLU A 193 -7.39 -8.38 1.25
CA GLU A 193 -6.62 -7.20 1.65
C GLU A 193 -5.52 -6.87 0.62
N SER A 194 -4.68 -7.84 0.27
CA SER A 194 -3.59 -7.62 -0.70
C SER A 194 -4.09 -7.35 -2.11
N ASN A 195 -5.31 -7.76 -2.43
CA ASN A 195 -5.96 -7.54 -3.71
C ASN A 195 -6.83 -6.28 -3.72
N HIS A 196 -6.80 -5.43 -2.69
CA HIS A 196 -7.51 -4.16 -2.67
C HIS A 196 -6.60 -3.02 -3.12
N ARG A 197 -7.14 -2.05 -3.88
CA ARG A 197 -6.40 -0.83 -4.19
C ARG A 197 -6.25 0.00 -2.93
N ARG A 198 -5.13 0.71 -2.80
CA ARG A 198 -4.87 1.59 -1.66
C ARG A 198 -4.14 2.83 -2.15
N ALA A 199 -4.75 3.99 -1.92
CA ALA A 199 -4.09 5.28 -2.14
C ALA A 199 -3.17 5.60 -0.94
N PRO A 200 -2.09 6.38 -1.14
CA PRO A 200 -1.30 6.90 -0.04
C PRO A 200 -2.18 7.68 0.93
N GLN A 201 -2.04 7.41 2.24
CA GLN A 201 -2.95 7.95 3.25
C GLN A 201 -2.95 9.47 3.27
N ARG A 202 -1.75 10.09 3.15
CA ARG A 202 -1.59 11.54 3.16
C ARG A 202 -2.25 12.20 1.94
N LEU A 203 -2.09 11.62 0.76
CA LEU A 203 -2.73 12.10 -0.45
C LEU A 203 -4.26 12.03 -0.33
N LEU A 204 -4.78 10.92 0.20
CA LEU A 204 -6.21 10.75 0.40
C LEU A 204 -6.76 11.75 1.43
N ALA A 205 -6.04 11.97 2.54
CA ALA A 205 -6.43 12.96 3.55
C ALA A 205 -6.49 14.38 2.97
N TRP A 206 -5.53 14.76 2.11
CA TRP A 206 -5.55 16.04 1.40
C TRP A 206 -6.70 16.15 0.41
N ALA A 207 -7.01 15.08 -0.32
CA ALA A 207 -8.15 15.05 -1.22
C ALA A 207 -9.47 15.24 -0.46
N ILE A 208 -9.65 14.56 0.67
CA ILE A 208 -10.83 14.73 1.53
C ILE A 208 -10.91 16.17 2.06
N ALA A 209 -9.79 16.76 2.51
CA ALA A 209 -9.77 18.15 2.96
C ALA A 209 -10.16 19.14 1.84
N GLY A 210 -9.69 18.91 0.61
CA GLY A 210 -10.07 19.70 -0.57
C GLY A 210 -11.54 19.54 -0.94
N TYR A 211 -12.09 18.33 -0.84
CA TYR A 211 -13.51 18.06 -1.07
C TYR A 211 -14.40 18.81 -0.07
N LEU A 212 -14.05 18.80 1.21
CA LEU A 212 -14.79 19.53 2.26
C LEU A 212 -14.83 21.05 2.03
N GLN A 213 -13.84 21.57 1.30
CA GLN A 213 -13.74 22.98 0.91
C GLN A 213 -14.30 23.26 -0.51
N ASN A 214 -14.91 22.27 -1.17
CA ASN A 214 -15.37 22.35 -2.56
C ASN A 214 -14.27 22.66 -3.59
N VAL A 215 -13.00 22.39 -3.26
CA VAL A 215 -11.86 22.59 -4.17
C VAL A 215 -11.77 21.46 -5.20
N ILE A 216 -12.14 20.25 -4.80
CA ILE A 216 -12.22 19.08 -5.69
C ILE A 216 -13.57 18.39 -5.54
N SER A 217 -13.93 17.59 -6.54
CA SER A 217 -15.17 16.81 -6.51
C SER A 217 -14.99 15.49 -5.78
N ILE A 218 -16.11 14.91 -5.34
CA ILE A 218 -16.13 13.56 -4.77
C ILE A 218 -15.63 12.49 -5.75
N GLN A 219 -15.84 12.72 -7.06
CA GLN A 219 -15.30 11.87 -8.12
C GLN A 219 -13.78 11.72 -8.04
N THR A 220 -13.05 12.77 -7.64
CA THR A 220 -11.60 12.69 -7.45
C THR A 220 -11.23 11.72 -6.34
N ILE A 221 -11.96 11.73 -5.22
CA ILE A 221 -11.75 10.80 -4.10
C ILE A 221 -12.08 9.36 -4.54
N ALA A 222 -13.19 9.17 -5.24
CA ALA A 222 -13.60 7.88 -5.79
C ALA A 222 -12.54 7.30 -6.73
N THR A 223 -12.00 8.12 -7.64
CA THR A 223 -10.91 7.72 -8.55
C THR A 223 -9.63 7.36 -7.80
N LEU A 224 -9.23 8.13 -6.79
CA LEU A 224 -8.04 7.83 -5.98
C LEU A 224 -8.18 6.49 -5.23
N ARG A 225 -9.38 6.20 -4.72
CA ARG A 225 -9.67 4.95 -4.00
C ARG A 225 -10.00 3.77 -4.92
N GLY A 226 -10.35 4.03 -6.18
CA GLY A 226 -10.85 3.02 -7.11
C GLY A 226 -12.20 2.43 -6.69
N LEU A 227 -13.08 3.27 -6.15
CA LEU A 227 -14.42 2.90 -5.68
C LEU A 227 -15.49 3.66 -6.46
N ASP A 228 -16.74 3.20 -6.37
CA ASP A 228 -17.89 3.92 -6.89
C ASP A 228 -18.14 5.20 -6.10
N VAL A 229 -18.60 6.25 -6.80
CA VAL A 229 -18.85 7.56 -6.20
C VAL A 229 -19.87 7.48 -5.08
N ASP A 230 -20.98 6.78 -5.31
CA ASP A 230 -22.08 6.63 -4.34
C ASP A 230 -21.58 5.99 -3.03
N LEU A 231 -20.70 4.98 -3.13
CA LEU A 231 -20.12 4.33 -1.96
C LEU A 231 -19.23 5.29 -1.14
N VAL A 232 -18.44 6.12 -1.83
CA VAL A 232 -17.60 7.14 -1.17
C VAL A 232 -18.47 8.24 -0.55
N GLU A 233 -19.54 8.64 -1.23
CA GLU A 233 -20.49 9.65 -0.76
C GLU A 233 -21.19 9.17 0.50
N ASP A 234 -21.72 7.96 0.50
CA ASP A 234 -22.37 7.34 1.65
C ASP A 234 -21.41 7.22 2.85
N GLU A 235 -20.15 6.83 2.61
CA GLU A 235 -19.13 6.74 3.67
C GLU A 235 -18.81 8.11 4.29
N LEU A 236 -18.57 9.13 3.46
CA LEU A 236 -18.24 10.47 3.95
C LEU A 236 -19.45 11.12 4.64
N ASN A 237 -20.65 11.00 4.07
CA ASN A 237 -21.88 11.50 4.67
C ASN A 237 -22.20 10.79 5.99
N GLY A 238 -22.04 9.46 6.04
CA GLY A 238 -22.20 8.67 7.26
C GLY A 238 -21.20 9.05 8.36
N ALA A 239 -20.03 9.55 7.99
CA ALA A 239 -19.03 10.10 8.90
C ALA A 239 -19.25 11.59 9.26
N GLY A 240 -20.29 12.24 8.71
CA GLY A 240 -20.57 13.67 8.89
C GLY A 240 -19.61 14.60 8.13
N LEU A 241 -18.86 14.08 7.16
CA LEU A 241 -17.89 14.80 6.33
C LEU A 241 -18.58 15.38 5.09
N ILE A 242 -19.43 16.38 5.31
CA ILE A 242 -20.22 17.04 4.25
C ILE A 242 -19.49 18.33 3.82
N PRO A 243 -19.38 18.62 2.51
CA PRO A 243 -18.79 19.86 2.03
C PRO A 243 -19.46 21.11 2.61
N THR A 244 -18.67 22.14 2.83
CA THR A 244 -19.19 23.44 3.28
C THR A 244 -20.21 23.94 2.27
N GLY A 245 -21.41 24.33 2.70
CA GLY A 245 -22.42 24.85 1.78
C GLY A 245 -21.86 26.00 0.95
N MET A 246 -21.81 25.82 -0.37
CA MET A 246 -21.53 26.93 -1.28
C MET A 246 -22.65 27.96 -1.08
N LYS A 247 -22.34 29.12 -0.49
CA LYS A 247 -23.19 30.30 -0.67
C LYS A 247 -22.93 30.79 -2.08
N PRO A 248 -23.89 30.73 -3.02
CA PRO A 248 -23.71 31.38 -4.30
C PRO A 248 -23.42 32.86 -4.05
N ILE A 249 -22.43 33.43 -4.74
CA ILE A 249 -22.08 34.86 -4.63
C ILE A 249 -23.27 35.75 -5.08
N TRP A 250 -24.22 35.17 -5.82
CA TRP A 250 -25.40 35.85 -6.38
C TRP A 250 -26.68 35.70 -5.55
N SER A 251 -26.59 35.49 -4.22
CA SER A 251 -27.76 35.03 -3.45
C SER A 251 -28.50 36.10 -2.65
N ASP A 252 -28.20 37.39 -2.79
CA ASP A 252 -29.13 38.40 -2.30
C ASP A 252 -29.90 38.99 -3.49
N PRO A 253 -31.21 38.73 -3.62
CA PRO A 253 -32.06 39.46 -4.55
C PRO A 253 -31.94 40.99 -4.40
N ALA A 254 -31.52 41.48 -3.22
CA ALA A 254 -31.25 42.89 -2.97
C ALA A 254 -29.96 43.43 -3.62
N ASP A 255 -29.03 42.55 -4.05
CA ASP A 255 -27.80 42.93 -4.75
C ASP A 255 -27.97 42.98 -6.28
N LEU A 256 -29.16 42.62 -6.79
CA LEU A 256 -29.50 42.82 -8.19
C LEU A 256 -29.76 44.31 -8.45
N PRO A 257 -29.14 44.92 -9.48
CA PRO A 257 -29.49 46.29 -9.85
C PRO A 257 -30.98 46.37 -10.21
N GLU A 258 -31.67 47.45 -9.81
CA GLU A 258 -33.02 47.73 -10.30
C GLU A 258 -32.94 47.91 -11.83
N ILE A 259 -33.34 46.87 -12.56
CA ILE A 259 -33.44 46.93 -14.01
C ILE A 259 -34.78 47.58 -14.36
N SER A 260 -34.77 48.87 -14.69
CA SER A 260 -35.93 49.49 -15.36
C SER A 260 -35.92 49.03 -16.82
N ILE A 261 -36.73 48.02 -17.13
CA ILE A 261 -36.94 47.58 -18.51
C ILE A 261 -37.89 48.59 -19.16
N ASP A 262 -37.36 49.42 -20.05
CA ASP A 262 -38.19 50.23 -20.94
C ASP A 262 -38.72 49.34 -22.07
N LEU A 263 -39.97 48.94 -21.96
CA LEU A 263 -40.65 48.09 -22.95
C LEU A 263 -41.13 48.89 -24.18
N GLY A 264 -40.93 50.23 -24.21
CA GLY A 264 -41.32 51.08 -25.33
C GLY A 264 -40.56 50.80 -26.63
N GLU A 265 -39.34 50.24 -26.56
CA GLU A 265 -38.57 49.85 -27.75
C GLU A 265 -39.07 48.54 -28.39
N LEU A 266 -39.76 47.67 -27.62
CA LEU A 266 -40.27 46.39 -28.14
C LEU A 266 -41.55 46.57 -28.99
N ASP A 267 -42.35 47.59 -28.68
CA ASP A 267 -43.56 47.94 -29.44
C ASP A 267 -43.22 48.57 -30.81
N ALA A 268 -42.01 49.11 -30.99
CA ALA A 268 -41.55 49.66 -32.26
C ALA A 268 -41.20 48.58 -33.31
N ASP A 269 -40.82 47.37 -32.87
CA ASP A 269 -40.46 46.25 -33.75
C ASP A 269 -41.65 45.32 -34.08
N LEU A 270 -42.78 45.47 -33.38
CA LEU A 270 -43.99 44.66 -33.60
C LEU A 270 -45.11 45.43 -34.33
N GLY A 271 -44.87 46.67 -34.72
CA GLY A 271 -45.86 47.58 -35.29
C GLY A 271 -45.51 48.12 -36.67
N ASP A 272 -45.36 47.26 -37.69
CA ASP A 272 -45.83 47.56 -39.05
C ASP A 272 -45.87 46.29 -39.91
N SER A 273 -46.95 45.50 -39.75
CA SER A 273 -47.37 44.55 -40.78
C SER A 273 -48.89 44.65 -40.97
N ASP A 274 -49.35 45.81 -41.40
CA ASP A 274 -50.65 45.94 -42.07
C ASP A 274 -50.60 47.07 -43.11
N ALA A 275 -50.16 46.70 -44.32
CA ALA A 275 -50.40 47.48 -45.53
C ALA A 275 -50.63 46.52 -46.72
N GLY A 276 -51.91 46.40 -47.10
CA GLY A 276 -52.40 46.38 -48.49
C GLY A 276 -51.94 45.27 -49.43
#